data_AF-A0A9F2Q2V2-F1
#
_entry.id   AF-A0A9F2Q2V2-F1
#
_cell.length_a   1.000
_cell.length_b   1.000
_cell.length_c   1.000
_cell.angle_alpha   90.00
_cell.angle_beta   90.00
_cell.angle_gamma   90.00
#
_symmetry.space_group_name_H-M   'P 1'
#
loop_
_entity.id
_entity.type
_entity.pdbx_description
1 polymer ?
#
loop_
_entity_poly.entity_id
_entity_poly.type
_entity_poly.pdbx_seq_one_letter_code
_entity_poly.pdbx_strand_id
1 'polypeptide(L)'
;MAESTDMEFLQESFRKFAIYGDTKATGHEMNGKNWAKLCKDCKVIDGKGVTSTDVDIVFSKVKAKSSRVISFEEFKRALEELAPKRFKDKSNEEAFESICQLVAGKEPTNVGVTKAKAVGAVERLTDTSKYTGSHKERFDESGKGKGKSGRENIVDNSGYVSAYKNAGTYDAKMKK
;
A
#
# COMPACT_ATOMS: atom_id res chain seq x y z
N MET A 1 -4.76 29.72 -23.89
CA MET A 1 -3.62 28.79 -23.99
C MET A 1 -2.97 28.47 -22.64
N ALA A 2 -3.07 29.34 -21.61
CA ALA A 2 -2.52 29.06 -20.28
C ALA A 2 -3.47 28.20 -19.39
N GLU A 3 -4.78 28.48 -19.40
CA GLU A 3 -5.78 27.78 -18.55
C GLU A 3 -5.84 26.26 -18.76
N SER A 4 -5.54 25.78 -19.98
CA SER A 4 -5.52 24.35 -20.30
C SER A 4 -4.36 23.63 -19.62
N THR A 5 -3.19 24.26 -19.53
CA THR A 5 -1.98 23.64 -18.99
C THR A 5 -2.06 23.53 -17.46
N ASP A 6 -2.62 24.54 -16.79
CA ASP A 6 -2.80 24.53 -15.34
C ASP A 6 -3.78 23.44 -14.88
N MET A 7 -4.83 23.18 -15.67
CA MET A 7 -5.75 22.05 -15.41
C MET A 7 -5.07 20.70 -15.60
N GLU A 8 -4.17 20.56 -16.58
CA GLU A 8 -3.42 19.31 -16.79
C GLU A 8 -2.51 19.02 -15.60
N PHE A 9 -1.77 20.02 -15.11
CA PHE A 9 -0.92 19.86 -13.92
C PHE A 9 -1.73 19.57 -12.65
N LEU A 10 -2.91 20.16 -12.50
CA LEU A 10 -3.82 19.86 -11.39
C LEU A 10 -4.31 18.41 -11.47
N GLN A 11 -4.67 17.93 -12.66
CA GLN A 11 -5.10 16.55 -12.88
C GLN A 11 -3.95 15.56 -12.65
N GLU A 12 -2.72 15.91 -13.04
CA GLU A 12 -1.53 15.11 -12.78
C GLU A 12 -1.28 14.98 -11.28
N SER A 13 -1.32 16.08 -10.54
CA SER A 13 -1.22 16.07 -9.08
C SER A 13 -2.34 15.24 -8.45
N PHE A 14 -3.59 15.39 -8.90
CA PHE A 14 -4.70 14.56 -8.46
C PHE A 14 -4.39 13.06 -8.63
N ARG A 15 -3.92 12.65 -9.82
CA ARG A 15 -3.55 11.24 -10.09
C ARG A 15 -2.45 10.75 -9.16
N LYS A 16 -1.39 11.54 -8.95
CA LYS A 16 -0.27 11.18 -8.05
C LYS A 16 -0.74 10.96 -6.62
N PHE A 17 -1.61 11.84 -6.09
CA PHE A 17 -2.19 11.66 -4.76
C PHE A 17 -3.25 10.55 -4.72
N ALA A 18 -4.00 10.31 -5.80
CA ALA A 18 -5.02 9.27 -5.87
C ALA A 18 -4.42 7.87 -5.72
N ILE A 19 -3.31 7.58 -6.43
CA ILE A 19 -2.62 6.28 -6.35
C ILE A 19 -1.70 6.13 -5.13
N TYR A 20 -1.51 7.21 -4.36
CA TYR A 20 -0.56 7.21 -3.27
C TYR A 20 -0.97 6.24 -2.16
N GLY A 21 -0.09 5.28 -1.88
CA GLY A 21 -0.29 4.27 -0.84
C GLY A 21 -1.26 3.13 -1.20
N ASP A 22 -1.83 3.14 -2.41
CA ASP A 22 -2.66 2.05 -2.94
C ASP A 22 -2.17 1.64 -4.33
N THR A 23 -1.42 0.55 -4.40
CA THR A 23 -0.83 0.04 -5.65
C THR A 23 -1.86 -0.51 -6.64
N LYS A 24 -3.13 -0.65 -6.25
CA LYS A 24 -4.23 -1.09 -7.11
C LYS A 24 -5.10 0.06 -7.62
N ALA A 25 -4.91 1.26 -7.09
CA ALA A 25 -5.70 2.42 -7.50
C ALA A 25 -5.33 2.84 -8.93
N THR A 26 -6.35 3.19 -9.72
CA THR A 26 -6.22 3.58 -11.13
C THR A 26 -5.92 5.07 -11.31
N GLY A 27 -6.01 5.87 -10.24
CA GLY A 27 -5.79 7.31 -10.27
C GLY A 27 -6.99 8.13 -10.75
N HIS A 28 -8.15 7.49 -10.96
CA HIS A 28 -9.40 8.18 -11.33
C HIS A 28 -10.17 8.73 -10.13
N GLU A 29 -9.96 8.16 -8.95
CA GLU A 29 -10.67 8.49 -7.72
C GLU A 29 -9.71 8.62 -6.55
N MET A 30 -10.04 9.50 -5.61
CA MET A 30 -9.20 9.80 -4.44
C MET A 30 -9.96 9.52 -3.15
N ASN A 31 -9.33 8.81 -2.21
CA ASN A 31 -9.90 8.58 -0.89
C ASN A 31 -9.67 9.78 0.06
N GLY A 32 -10.42 9.81 1.17
CA GLY A 32 -10.36 10.93 2.14
C GLY A 32 -8.98 11.10 2.79
N LYS A 33 -8.23 10.01 3.00
CA LYS A 33 -6.87 10.07 3.56
C LYS A 33 -5.92 10.78 2.59
N ASN A 34 -5.99 10.46 1.30
CA ASN A 34 -5.16 11.05 0.26
C ASN A 34 -5.55 12.50 -0.02
N TRP A 35 -6.85 12.82 0.04
CA TRP A 35 -7.35 14.19 0.01
C TRP A 35 -6.79 15.04 1.17
N ALA A 36 -6.92 14.55 2.41
CA ALA A 36 -6.38 15.25 3.57
C ALA A 36 -4.86 15.42 3.49
N LYS A 37 -4.15 14.44 2.90
CA LYS A 37 -2.71 14.54 2.63
C LYS A 37 -2.40 15.61 1.59
N LEU A 38 -3.12 15.64 0.47
CA LEU A 38 -2.98 16.66 -0.56
C LEU A 38 -3.16 18.06 0.03
N CYS A 39 -4.20 18.27 0.83
CA CYS A 39 -4.44 19.57 1.45
C CYS A 39 -3.32 20.00 2.42
N LYS A 40 -2.66 19.03 3.10
CA LYS A 40 -1.50 19.30 3.96
C LYS A 40 -0.23 19.59 3.15
N ASP A 41 0.13 18.71 2.22
CA ASP A 41 1.36 18.80 1.43
C ASP A 41 1.36 20.04 0.52
N CYS A 42 0.19 20.43 0.00
CA CYS A 42 -0.01 21.62 -0.84
C CYS A 42 -0.22 22.90 -0.02
N LYS A 43 -0.22 22.83 1.32
CA LYS A 43 -0.47 23.98 2.23
C LYS A 43 -1.82 24.67 1.97
N VAL A 44 -2.82 23.90 1.55
CA VAL A 44 -4.22 24.32 1.52
C VAL A 44 -4.74 24.50 2.95
N ILE A 45 -4.35 23.60 3.85
CA ILE A 45 -4.54 23.77 5.29
C ILE A 45 -3.52 24.80 5.78
N ASP A 46 -4.01 25.95 6.21
CA ASP A 46 -3.19 27.08 6.67
C ASP A 46 -3.13 27.21 8.18
N GLY A 47 -3.87 26.37 8.90
CA GLY A 47 -3.97 26.42 10.37
C GLY A 47 -4.68 27.67 10.88
N LYS A 48 -5.32 28.46 10.02
CA LYS A 48 -6.03 29.70 10.36
C LYS A 48 -7.47 29.67 9.84
N GLY A 49 -7.64 29.68 8.52
CA GLY A 49 -8.94 29.70 7.85
C GLY A 49 -9.45 28.31 7.47
N VAL A 50 -8.55 27.43 7.03
CA VAL A 50 -8.86 26.05 6.63
C VAL A 50 -8.19 25.09 7.60
N THR A 51 -9.01 24.36 8.36
CA THR A 51 -8.56 23.35 9.32
C THR A 51 -8.64 21.93 8.74
N SER A 52 -8.03 20.94 9.41
CA SER A 52 -8.21 19.52 9.01
C SER A 52 -9.67 19.09 9.07
N THR A 53 -10.42 19.59 10.06
CA THR A 53 -11.86 19.32 10.17
C THR A 53 -12.64 19.89 9.00
N ASP A 54 -12.31 21.11 8.54
CA ASP A 54 -12.95 21.69 7.34
C ASP A 54 -12.72 20.85 6.10
N VAL A 55 -11.49 20.35 5.93
CA VAL A 55 -11.12 19.47 4.81
C VAL A 55 -11.93 18.17 4.81
N ASP A 56 -12.12 17.56 5.99
CA ASP A 56 -12.93 16.34 6.15
C ASP A 56 -14.44 16.61 5.94
N ILE A 57 -14.94 17.77 6.37
CA ILE A 57 -16.33 18.21 6.13
C ILE A 57 -16.57 18.40 4.64
N VAL A 58 -15.69 19.13 3.95
CA VAL A 58 -15.84 19.39 2.50
C VAL A 58 -15.78 18.07 1.73
N PHE A 59 -14.84 17.18 2.05
CA PHE A 59 -14.79 15.84 1.46
C PHE A 59 -16.12 15.10 1.62
N SER A 60 -16.69 15.15 2.83
CA SER A 60 -17.95 14.48 3.13
C SER A 60 -19.17 15.11 2.44
N LYS A 61 -19.08 16.40 2.13
CA LYS A 61 -20.12 17.16 1.44
C LYS A 61 -20.12 16.91 -0.07
N VAL A 62 -18.94 16.85 -0.70
CA VAL A 62 -18.85 16.70 -2.16
C VAL A 62 -19.00 15.26 -2.64
N LYS A 63 -18.65 14.28 -1.80
CA LYS A 63 -18.72 12.86 -2.17
C LYS A 63 -20.16 12.36 -2.16
N ALA A 64 -20.46 11.44 -3.06
CA ALA A 64 -21.73 10.70 -3.01
C ALA A 64 -21.98 10.04 -1.64
N LYS A 65 -23.26 9.98 -1.24
CA LYS A 65 -23.67 9.39 0.05
C LYS A 65 -23.15 7.94 0.13
N SER A 66 -22.50 7.60 1.25
CA SER A 66 -21.84 6.30 1.47
C SER A 66 -20.55 6.03 0.65
N SER A 67 -20.16 6.89 -0.29
CA SER A 67 -18.86 6.73 -0.98
C SER A 67 -17.69 6.96 -0.02
N ARG A 68 -16.57 6.28 -0.28
CA ARG A 68 -15.29 6.48 0.44
C ARG A 68 -14.27 7.27 -0.39
N VAL A 69 -14.64 7.62 -1.61
CA VAL A 69 -13.77 8.24 -2.61
C VAL A 69 -14.51 9.39 -3.30
N ILE A 70 -13.73 10.27 -3.92
CA ILE A 70 -14.22 11.36 -4.78
C ILE A 70 -13.60 11.24 -6.17
N SER A 71 -14.37 11.60 -7.19
CA SER A 71 -13.88 11.75 -8.56
C SER A 71 -13.14 13.07 -8.76
N PHE A 72 -12.50 13.25 -9.92
CA PHE A 72 -11.84 14.52 -10.26
C PHE A 72 -12.81 15.71 -10.32
N GLU A 73 -14.08 15.49 -10.70
CA GLU A 73 -15.10 16.55 -10.72
C GLU A 73 -15.50 16.99 -9.32
N GLU A 74 -15.72 16.03 -8.42
CA GLU A 74 -16.01 16.29 -7.00
C GLU A 74 -14.81 16.92 -6.29
N PHE A 75 -13.59 16.52 -6.67
CA PHE A 75 -12.35 17.16 -6.20
C PHE A 75 -12.27 18.64 -6.60
N LYS A 76 -12.61 19.00 -7.84
CA LYS A 76 -12.67 20.41 -8.27
C LYS A 76 -13.69 21.20 -7.45
N ARG A 77 -14.90 20.66 -7.24
CA ARG A 77 -15.91 21.27 -6.36
C ARG A 77 -15.42 21.41 -4.92
N ALA A 78 -14.63 20.46 -4.41
CA ALA A 78 -14.04 20.56 -3.09
C ALA A 78 -13.03 21.71 -2.98
N LEU A 79 -12.24 21.93 -4.03
CA LEU A 79 -11.33 23.08 -4.09
C LEU A 79 -12.09 24.40 -4.19
N GLU A 80 -13.18 24.47 -4.96
CA GLU A 80 -14.07 25.64 -5.02
C GLU A 80 -14.69 25.97 -3.64
N GLU A 81 -15.08 24.95 -2.86
CA GLU A 81 -15.60 25.15 -1.49
C GLU A 81 -14.52 25.64 -0.50
N LEU A 82 -13.26 25.24 -0.70
CA LEU A 82 -12.14 25.65 0.17
C LEU A 82 -11.52 27.00 -0.25
N ALA A 83 -11.60 27.36 -1.53
CA ALA A 83 -11.06 28.60 -2.07
C ALA A 83 -11.49 29.87 -1.29
N PRO A 84 -12.78 30.15 -1.08
CA PRO A 84 -13.22 31.34 -0.36
C PRO A 84 -12.89 31.27 1.13
N LYS A 85 -12.79 30.08 1.72
CA LYS A 85 -12.35 29.92 3.13
C LYS A 85 -10.87 30.28 3.30
N ARG A 86 -10.04 29.96 2.30
CA ARG A 86 -8.60 30.19 2.30
C ARG A 86 -8.22 31.61 1.88
N PHE A 87 -8.87 32.15 0.85
CA PHE A 87 -8.58 33.45 0.24
C PHE A 87 -9.79 34.37 0.35
N LYS A 88 -10.11 34.79 1.57
CA LYS A 88 -11.29 35.64 1.86
C LYS A 88 -11.23 37.03 1.23
N ASP A 89 -10.03 37.49 0.88
CA ASP A 89 -9.78 38.84 0.37
C ASP A 89 -9.79 38.92 -1.17
N LYS A 90 -10.03 37.80 -1.87
CA LYS A 90 -10.02 37.70 -3.33
C LYS A 90 -11.41 37.38 -3.89
N SER A 91 -11.61 37.63 -5.19
CA SER A 91 -12.79 37.14 -5.89
C SER A 91 -12.85 35.60 -5.92
N ASN A 92 -14.04 35.03 -6.10
CA ASN A 92 -14.20 33.56 -6.11
C ASN A 92 -13.35 32.89 -7.19
N GLU A 93 -13.21 33.53 -8.35
CA GLU A 93 -12.42 33.03 -9.49
C GLU A 93 -10.93 33.07 -9.17
N GLU A 94 -10.40 34.19 -8.69
CA GLU A 94 -8.99 34.31 -8.30
C GLU A 94 -8.63 33.43 -7.10
N ALA A 95 -9.57 33.22 -6.17
CA ALA A 95 -9.40 32.32 -5.04
C ALA A 95 -9.28 30.86 -5.49
N PHE A 96 -10.10 30.46 -6.47
CA PHE A 96 -10.05 29.12 -7.06
C PHE A 96 -8.76 28.90 -7.87
N GLU A 97 -8.34 29.88 -8.66
CA GLU A 97 -7.08 29.79 -9.38
C GLU A 97 -5.89 29.71 -8.41
N SER A 98 -5.90 30.55 -7.35
CA SER A 98 -4.85 30.53 -6.32
C SER A 98 -4.75 29.18 -5.61
N ILE A 99 -5.88 28.52 -5.27
CA ILE A 99 -5.85 27.20 -4.62
C ILE A 99 -5.42 26.11 -5.59
N CYS A 100 -5.80 26.19 -6.88
CA CYS A 100 -5.36 25.26 -7.90
C CYS A 100 -3.86 25.36 -8.14
N GLN A 101 -3.30 26.57 -8.20
CA GLN A 101 -1.86 26.81 -8.32
C GLN A 101 -1.05 26.26 -7.14
N LEU A 102 -1.63 26.24 -5.93
CA LEU A 102 -0.96 25.61 -4.78
C LEU A 102 -0.84 24.09 -4.92
N VAL A 103 -1.76 23.46 -5.66
CA VAL A 103 -1.83 22.01 -5.84
C VAL A 103 -1.15 21.56 -7.13
N ALA A 104 -1.24 22.35 -8.20
CA ALA A 104 -0.68 22.03 -9.51
C ALA A 104 0.82 21.74 -9.43
N GLY A 105 1.23 20.61 -10.01
CA GLY A 105 2.63 20.17 -10.03
C GLY A 105 3.16 19.61 -8.70
N LYS A 106 2.33 19.52 -7.66
CA LYS A 106 2.71 18.90 -6.37
C LYS A 106 2.63 17.38 -6.44
N GLU A 107 3.47 16.75 -5.62
CA GLU A 107 3.49 15.30 -5.42
C GLU A 107 3.39 14.96 -3.93
N PRO A 108 2.82 13.79 -3.59
CA PRO A 108 2.75 13.34 -2.21
C PRO A 108 4.15 13.17 -1.63
N THR A 109 4.48 13.99 -0.64
CA THR A 109 5.81 13.99 -0.03
C THR A 109 5.83 13.16 1.24
N ASN A 110 6.82 12.29 1.40
CA ASN A 110 7.02 11.50 2.61
C ASN A 110 7.80 12.30 3.67
N VAL A 111 7.24 13.43 4.14
CA VAL A 111 7.90 14.22 5.21
C VAL A 111 7.72 13.49 6.54
N GLY A 112 8.83 13.14 7.20
CA GLY A 112 8.82 12.51 8.54
C GLY A 112 8.54 11.00 8.57
N VAL A 113 8.45 10.33 7.41
CA VAL A 113 8.33 8.87 7.37
C VAL A 113 9.71 8.27 7.65
N THR A 114 9.87 7.60 8.79
CA THR A 114 11.03 6.72 9.02
C THR A 114 11.08 5.71 7.87
N LYS A 115 12.18 5.69 7.11
CA LYS A 115 12.44 4.64 6.11
C LYS A 115 12.09 3.30 6.77
N ALA A 116 11.20 2.53 6.14
CA ALA A 116 10.87 1.20 6.64
C ALA A 116 12.17 0.40 6.71
N LYS A 117 12.75 0.26 7.91
CA LYS A 117 13.82 -0.68 8.15
C LYS A 117 13.15 -2.04 8.03
N ALA A 118 13.59 -2.85 7.07
CA ALA A 118 13.19 -4.26 7.00
C ALA A 118 13.33 -4.81 8.42
N VAL A 119 12.19 -5.17 9.01
CA VAL A 119 12.10 -5.44 10.43
C VAL A 119 12.92 -6.71 10.66
N GLY A 120 14.11 -6.59 11.26
CA GLY A 120 14.93 -7.77 11.62
C GLY A 120 14.17 -8.75 12.54
N ALA A 121 13.07 -8.31 13.16
CA ALA A 121 12.15 -9.20 13.85
C ALA A 121 11.40 -10.15 12.91
N VAL A 122 11.02 -9.73 11.69
CA VAL A 122 10.38 -10.61 10.69
C VAL A 122 11.38 -11.64 10.21
N GLU A 123 12.60 -11.23 9.88
CA GLU A 123 13.69 -12.15 9.52
C GLU A 123 13.96 -13.18 10.64
N ARG A 124 14.00 -12.73 11.90
CA ARG A 124 14.14 -13.62 13.08
C ARG A 124 12.92 -14.53 13.28
N LEU A 125 11.71 -14.08 12.95
CA LEU A 125 10.47 -14.84 13.07
C LEU A 125 10.30 -15.86 11.93
N THR A 126 10.93 -15.65 10.77
CA THR A 126 10.80 -16.52 9.58
C THR A 126 12.05 -17.36 9.28
N ASP A 127 13.09 -17.28 10.11
CA ASP A 127 14.31 -18.07 9.98
C ASP A 127 14.08 -19.52 10.41
N THR A 128 13.82 -20.39 9.43
CA THR A 128 13.57 -21.82 9.64
C THR A 128 14.79 -22.58 10.16
N SER A 129 16.01 -22.04 10.02
CA SER A 129 17.24 -22.67 10.53
C SER A 129 17.27 -22.75 12.06
N LYS A 130 16.55 -21.83 12.72
CA LYS A 130 16.44 -21.75 14.18
C LYS A 130 15.32 -22.62 14.75
N TYR A 131 14.53 -23.29 13.92
CA TYR A 131 13.49 -24.21 14.38
C TYR A 131 14.11 -25.48 14.97
N THR A 132 13.60 -25.90 16.12
CA THR A 132 14.06 -27.09 16.84
C THR A 132 12.95 -28.12 16.97
N GLY A 133 13.32 -29.37 17.33
CA GLY A 133 12.37 -30.47 17.50
C GLY A 133 11.56 -30.76 16.24
N SER A 134 10.28 -31.08 16.41
CA SER A 134 9.37 -31.43 15.30
C SER A 134 9.11 -30.28 14.32
N HIS A 135 9.37 -29.02 14.71
CA HIS A 135 9.24 -27.89 13.80
C HIS A 135 10.36 -27.84 12.75
N LYS A 136 11.54 -28.39 13.06
CA LYS A 136 12.66 -28.49 12.10
C LYS A 136 12.33 -29.42 10.93
N GLU A 137 11.69 -30.55 11.22
CA GLU A 137 11.34 -31.57 10.23
C GLU A 137 10.27 -31.10 9.23
N ARG A 138 9.53 -30.03 9.56
CA ARG A 138 8.45 -29.50 8.72
C ARG A 138 8.91 -28.72 7.51
N PHE A 139 10.16 -28.26 7.48
CA PHE A 139 10.71 -27.38 6.45
C PHE A 139 11.98 -27.96 5.82
N ASP A 140 12.27 -27.58 4.58
CA ASP A 140 13.55 -27.83 3.93
C ASP A 140 14.56 -26.71 4.22
N GLU A 141 15.78 -26.87 3.70
CA GLU A 141 16.88 -25.91 3.89
C GLU A 141 16.60 -24.55 3.26
N SER A 142 15.66 -24.47 2.30
CA SER A 142 15.19 -23.20 1.73
C SER A 142 14.01 -22.59 2.50
N GLY A 143 13.57 -23.22 3.60
CA GLY A 143 12.44 -22.78 4.42
C GLY A 143 11.06 -23.12 3.84
N LYS A 144 10.98 -23.94 2.79
CA LYS A 144 9.72 -24.38 2.21
C LYS A 144 9.19 -25.60 2.97
N GLY A 145 7.88 -25.64 3.19
CA GLY A 145 7.24 -26.73 3.94
C GLY A 145 7.33 -28.07 3.19
N LYS A 146 7.79 -29.12 3.87
CA LYS A 146 7.88 -30.51 3.36
C LYS A 146 6.53 -31.25 3.30
N GLY A 147 5.44 -30.59 3.66
CA GLY A 147 4.09 -31.17 3.62
C GLY A 147 3.93 -32.36 4.58
N LYS A 148 3.30 -33.44 4.10
CA LYS A 148 2.98 -34.64 4.89
C LYS A 148 4.25 -35.33 5.42
N SER A 149 5.30 -35.40 4.60
CA SER A 149 6.58 -36.03 4.94
C SER A 149 7.31 -35.36 6.11
N GLY A 150 7.07 -34.07 6.37
CA GLY A 150 7.65 -33.35 7.50
C GLY A 150 6.77 -33.35 8.76
N ARG A 151 5.59 -33.98 8.71
CA ARG A 151 4.61 -34.03 9.81
C ARG A 151 4.37 -35.44 10.34
N GLU A 152 4.61 -36.44 9.51
CA GLU A 152 4.35 -37.84 9.83
C GLU A 152 5.65 -38.65 9.76
N ASN A 153 5.80 -39.59 10.69
CA ASN A 153 6.86 -40.59 10.61
C ASN A 153 6.42 -41.67 9.61
N ILE A 154 6.95 -41.61 8.40
CA ILE A 154 6.69 -42.63 7.38
C ILE A 154 7.59 -43.82 7.71
N VAL A 155 7.00 -44.86 8.30
CA VAL A 155 7.68 -46.13 8.56
C VAL A 155 7.69 -46.94 7.26
N ASP A 156 8.85 -47.50 6.93
CA ASP A 156 8.99 -48.39 5.78
C ASP A 156 8.26 -49.72 6.05
N ASN A 157 7.18 -49.98 5.30
CA ASN A 157 6.36 -51.20 5.41
C ASN A 157 6.79 -52.29 4.42
N SER A 158 8.03 -52.23 3.90
CA SER A 158 8.56 -53.22 2.95
C SER A 158 8.73 -54.62 3.53
N GLY A 159 8.52 -54.78 4.85
CA GLY A 159 8.71 -56.03 5.58
C GLY A 159 10.17 -56.32 5.93
N TYR A 160 11.10 -55.47 5.50
CA TYR A 160 12.50 -55.57 5.89
C TYR A 160 12.76 -54.94 7.27
N VAL A 161 13.59 -55.61 8.06
CA VAL A 161 14.07 -55.06 9.34
C VAL A 161 14.98 -53.87 9.05
N SER A 162 14.84 -52.79 9.82
CA SER A 162 15.57 -51.52 9.63
C SER A 162 17.10 -51.63 9.54
N ALA A 163 17.69 -52.67 10.14
CA ALA A 163 19.13 -52.93 10.10
C ALA A 163 19.60 -53.69 8.84
N TYR A 164 18.69 -54.19 8.01
CA TYR A 164 19.02 -55.03 6.86
C TYR A 164 19.45 -54.18 5.66
N LYS A 165 20.75 -54.25 5.33
CA LYS A 165 21.38 -53.40 4.29
C LYS A 165 21.36 -53.98 2.88
N ASN A 166 20.88 -55.21 2.70
CA ASN A 166 20.96 -55.93 1.42
C ASN A 166 19.61 -56.00 0.68
N ALA A 167 18.61 -55.21 1.07
CA ALA A 167 17.32 -55.15 0.38
C ALA A 167 17.53 -54.77 -1.10
N GLY A 168 16.90 -55.50 -2.02
CA GLY A 168 17.03 -55.28 -3.48
C GLY A 168 18.36 -55.69 -4.12
N THR A 169 19.29 -56.33 -3.39
CA THR A 169 20.60 -56.73 -3.93
C THR A 169 20.68 -58.17 -4.43
N TYR A 170 19.56 -58.92 -4.37
CA TYR A 170 19.51 -60.35 -4.72
C TYR A 170 19.88 -60.61 -6.19
N ASP A 171 19.25 -59.90 -7.13
CA ASP A 171 19.52 -60.08 -8.56
C ASP A 171 20.93 -59.67 -8.98
N ALA A 172 21.53 -58.71 -8.27
CA ALA A 172 22.92 -58.30 -8.49
C ALA A 172 23.93 -59.35 -8.00
N LYS A 173 23.59 -60.15 -6.98
CA LYS A 173 24.43 -61.25 -6.48
C LYS A 173 24.28 -62.55 -7.28
N MET A 174 23.13 -62.74 -7.95
CA MET A 174 22.82 -63.97 -8.69
C MET A 174 23.28 -63.97 -10.15
N LYS A 175 23.68 -62.82 -10.71
CA LYS A 175 24.32 -62.75 -12.03
C LYS A 175 25.78 -63.19 -11.92
N LYS A 176 26.04 -64.44 -12.29
CA LYS A 176 27.38 -64.99 -12.53
C LYS A 176 27.94 -64.50 -13.85
#